data_AF-A0A9Q5G6M0-F1
#
_entry.id   AF-A0A9Q5G6M0-F1
#
_cell.length_a   1.000
_cell.length_b   1.000
_cell.length_c   1.000
_cell.angle_alpha   90.00
_cell.angle_beta   90.00
_cell.angle_gamma   90.00
#
_symmetry.space_group_name_H-M   'P 1'
#
loop_
_entity.id
_entity.type
_entity.pdbx_description
1 polymer ?
#
loop_
_entity_poly.entity_id
_entity_poly.type
_entity_poly.pdbx_seq_one_letter_code
_entity_poly.pdbx_strand_id
1 'polypeptide(L)'
;MKFAKTLTLNNGVEIPQIQLGTWLINNDDVRKVVRQAIGVGYRSFDTAKDYGNEKGVGKGIWNSDIERSDIFLTTKLRQPQLRTMKVLKRQLMMP
;
A
#
# COMPACT_ATOMS: atom_id res chain seq x y z
N MET A 1 11.75 9.00 -12.42
CA MET A 1 12.92 9.18 -11.52
C MET A 1 12.55 8.60 -10.15
N LYS A 2 13.20 7.50 -9.73
CA LYS A 2 12.94 6.80 -8.46
C LYS A 2 13.71 7.50 -7.34
N PHE A 3 13.04 8.33 -6.54
CA PHE A 3 13.68 9.14 -5.50
C PHE A 3 13.86 8.42 -4.15
N ALA A 4 13.22 7.27 -3.95
CA ALA A 4 13.30 6.55 -2.68
C ALA A 4 14.55 5.66 -2.65
N LYS A 5 15.45 5.89 -1.68
CA LYS A 5 16.53 4.96 -1.36
C LYS A 5 15.93 3.59 -1.02
N THR A 6 16.40 2.55 -1.68
CA THR A 6 15.91 1.18 -1.52
C THR A 6 16.87 0.31 -0.72
N LEU A 7 16.35 -0.79 -0.19
CA LEU A 7 17.12 -1.94 0.29
C LEU A 7 16.72 -3.17 -0.52
N THR A 8 17.67 -4.06 -0.75
CA THR A 8 17.40 -5.35 -1.39
C THR A 8 17.02 -6.37 -0.33
N LEU A 9 15.83 -6.94 -0.45
CA LEU A 9 15.38 -8.05 0.39
C LEU A 9 16.13 -9.34 0.03
N ASN A 10 16.08 -10.35 0.90
CA ASN A 10 16.74 -11.65 0.69
C ASN A 10 16.28 -12.39 -0.58
N ASN A 11 15.14 -12.01 -1.15
CA ASN A 11 14.59 -12.55 -2.41
C ASN A 11 14.92 -11.69 -3.64
N GLY A 12 15.82 -10.70 -3.51
CA GLY A 12 16.25 -9.82 -4.59
C GLY A 12 15.30 -8.65 -4.90
N VAL A 13 14.15 -8.55 -4.22
CA VAL A 13 13.19 -7.45 -4.42
C VAL A 13 13.72 -6.18 -3.76
N GLU A 14 13.68 -5.05 -4.49
CA GLU A 14 13.97 -3.74 -3.93
C GLU A 14 12.76 -3.17 -3.19
N ILE A 15 12.94 -2.81 -1.92
CA ILE A 15 11.92 -2.16 -1.10
C ILE A 15 12.36 -0.73 -0.72
N PRO A 16 11.49 0.29 -0.82
CA PRO A 16 11.80 1.61 -0.29
C PRO A 16 12.06 1.58 1.22
N GLN A 17 13.12 2.27 1.67
CA GLN A 17 13.48 2.33 3.09
C GLN A 17 12.42 3.00 3.97
N ILE A 18 11.63 3.90 3.38
CA ILE A 18 10.59 4.67 4.06
C ILE A 18 9.24 4.27 3.45
N GLN A 19 8.29 3.91 4.32
CA GLN A 19 6.90 3.62 3.94
C GLN A 19 5.95 4.43 4.79
N LEU A 20 4.84 4.85 4.20
CA LEU A 20 3.77 5.54 4.92
C LEU A 20 2.81 4.51 5.53
N GLY A 21 2.80 4.42 6.86
CA GLY A 21 1.80 3.66 7.60
C GLY A 21 0.44 4.35 7.62
N THR A 22 -0.63 3.57 7.51
CA THR A 22 -2.00 4.09 7.36
C THR A 22 -2.94 3.75 8.52
N TRP A 23 -2.41 3.21 9.61
CA TRP A 23 -3.23 2.82 10.77
C TRP A 23 -4.00 4.02 11.34
N LEU A 24 -5.26 3.79 11.76
CA LEU A 24 -6.19 4.79 12.31
C LEU A 24 -6.67 5.90 11.37
N ILE A 25 -6.34 5.83 10.07
CA ILE A 25 -6.86 6.77 9.07
C ILE A 25 -8.08 6.15 8.38
N ASN A 26 -9.22 6.86 8.36
CA ASN A 26 -10.42 6.38 7.66
C ASN A 26 -10.23 6.40 6.12
N ASN A 27 -11.15 5.77 5.38
CA ASN A 27 -11.03 5.63 3.92
C ASN A 27 -11.01 6.97 3.15
N ASP A 28 -11.75 7.98 3.61
CA ASP A 28 -11.86 9.26 2.90
C ASP A 28 -10.60 10.11 3.08
N ASP A 29 -10.03 10.07 4.29
CA ASP A 29 -8.81 10.80 4.62
C ASP A 29 -7.57 10.08 4.09
N VAL A 30 -7.49 8.75 4.19
CA VAL A 30 -6.33 8.01 3.70
C VAL A 30 -6.15 8.18 2.19
N ARG A 31 -7.26 8.33 1.44
CA ARG A 31 -7.23 8.65 0.00
C ARG A 31 -6.47 9.96 -0.27
N LYS A 32 -6.78 11.01 0.50
CA LYS A 32 -6.14 12.33 0.37
C LYS A 32 -4.68 12.26 0.80
N VAL A 33 -4.41 11.60 1.93
CA VAL A 33 -3.06 11.40 2.49
C VAL A 33 -2.16 10.68 1.50
N VAL A 34 -2.62 9.59 0.89
CA VAL A 34 -1.85 8.84 -0.11
C VAL A 34 -1.55 9.71 -1.32
N ARG A 35 -2.54 10.43 -1.87
CA ARG A 35 -2.31 11.34 -3.02
C ARG A 35 -1.27 12.42 -2.70
N GLN A 36 -1.36 13.03 -1.52
CA GLN A 36 -0.38 14.04 -1.07
C GLN A 36 1.00 13.44 -0.89
N ALA A 37 1.09 12.26 -0.27
CA ALA A 37 2.35 11.55 -0.06
C ALA A 37 3.06 11.25 -1.38
N ILE A 38 2.31 10.81 -2.41
CA ILE A 38 2.86 10.60 -3.76
C ILE A 38 3.43 11.91 -4.33
N GLY A 39 2.69 13.02 -4.15
CA GLY A 39 3.10 14.36 -4.59
C GLY A 39 4.38 14.88 -3.93
N VAL A 40 4.65 14.51 -2.68
CA VAL A 40 5.92 14.85 -1.98
C VAL A 40 7.01 13.79 -2.14
N GLY A 41 6.77 12.73 -2.92
CA GLY A 41 7.80 11.76 -3.32
C GLY A 41 7.73 10.38 -2.66
N TYR A 42 6.73 10.08 -1.82
CA TYR A 42 6.55 8.72 -1.30
C TYR A 42 6.26 7.73 -2.43
N ARG A 43 6.85 6.55 -2.33
CA ARG A 43 6.67 5.44 -3.27
C ARG A 43 6.29 4.13 -2.58
N SER A 44 6.08 4.16 -1.25
CA SER A 44 5.69 2.97 -0.51
C SER A 44 4.65 3.26 0.57
N PHE A 45 3.67 2.37 0.66
CA PHE A 45 2.51 2.47 1.53
C PHE A 45 2.31 1.16 2.27
N ASP A 46 2.07 1.26 3.58
CA ASP A 46 1.77 0.14 4.45
C ASP A 46 0.33 0.26 4.98
N THR A 47 -0.46 -0.77 4.69
CA THR A 47 -1.83 -0.93 5.18
C THR A 47 -2.02 -2.33 5.76
N ALA A 48 -3.24 -2.67 6.14
CA ALA A 48 -3.63 -3.99 6.60
C ALA A 48 -5.13 -4.17 6.45
N LYS A 49 -5.57 -5.43 6.35
CA LYS A 49 -6.99 -5.74 6.36
C LYS A 49 -7.70 -5.19 7.59
N ASP A 50 -7.04 -5.27 8.75
CA ASP A 50 -7.58 -4.80 10.03
C ASP A 50 -7.65 -3.29 10.15
N TYR A 51 -6.96 -2.52 9.30
CA TYR A 51 -7.09 -1.07 9.30
C TYR A 51 -8.39 -0.61 8.63
N GLY A 52 -9.03 -1.50 7.85
CA GLY A 52 -10.31 -1.22 7.20
C GLY A 52 -10.26 -0.16 6.10
N ASN A 53 -9.06 0.24 5.67
CA ASN A 53 -8.86 1.41 4.81
C ASN A 53 -8.14 1.13 3.48
N GLU A 54 -7.97 -0.15 3.12
CA GLU A 54 -7.31 -0.59 1.88
C GLU A 54 -7.96 0.01 0.63
N LYS A 55 -9.29 0.20 0.64
CA LYS A 55 -10.03 0.82 -0.46
C LYS A 55 -9.65 2.29 -0.64
N GLY A 56 -9.51 3.03 0.45
CA GLY A 56 -9.05 4.42 0.43
C GLY A 56 -7.61 4.52 -0.10
N VAL A 57 -6.72 3.60 0.33
CA VAL A 57 -5.33 3.53 -0.15
C VAL A 57 -5.29 3.23 -1.65
N GLY A 58 -6.03 2.21 -2.10
CA GLY A 58 -6.13 1.84 -3.52
C GLY A 58 -6.65 3.00 -4.37
N LYS A 59 -7.71 3.70 -3.93
CA LYS A 59 -8.22 4.90 -4.60
C LYS A 59 -7.23 6.05 -4.60
N GLY A 60 -6.43 6.22 -3.54
CA GLY A 60 -5.39 7.25 -3.48
C GLY A 60 -4.32 7.03 -4.54
N ILE A 61 -3.88 5.78 -4.71
CA ILE A 61 -2.93 5.37 -5.76
C ILE A 61 -3.55 5.49 -7.14
N TRP A 62 -4.77 4.95 -7.34
CA TRP A 62 -5.45 4.96 -8.65
C TRP A 62 -5.70 6.37 -9.19
N ASN A 63 -6.04 7.32 -8.31
CA ASN A 63 -6.29 8.72 -8.68
C ASN A 63 -5.02 9.59 -8.64
N SER A 64 -3.84 8.97 -8.67
CA SER A 64 -2.56 9.66 -8.79
C SER A 64 -1.94 9.40 -10.15
N ASP A 65 -1.10 10.31 -10.62
CA ASP A 65 -0.47 10.24 -11.94
C ASP A 65 0.82 9.38 -11.93
N ILE A 66 0.88 8.38 -11.04
CA ILE A 66 2.05 7.50 -10.92
C ILE A 66 1.78 6.10 -11.45
N GLU A 67 2.77 5.57 -12.17
CA GLU A 67 2.75 4.20 -12.63
C GLU A 67 2.68 3.21 -11.45
N ARG A 68 1.85 2.17 -11.59
CA ARG A 68 1.72 1.15 -10.54
C ARG A 68 3.05 0.46 -10.26
N SER A 69 3.93 0.32 -11.25
CA SER A 69 5.27 -0.27 -11.15
C SER A 69 6.23 0.56 -10.28
N ASP A 70 5.93 1.84 -10.05
CA ASP A 70 6.70 2.72 -9.17
C ASP A 70 6.22 2.70 -7.72
N ILE A 71 5.20 1.89 -7.39
CA ILE A 71 4.62 1.78 -6.04
C ILE A 71 4.93 0.44 -5.38
N PHE A 72 5.48 0.49 -4.17
CA PHE A 72 5.59 -0.65 -3.27
C PHE A 72 4.46 -0.63 -2.24
N LEU A 73 3.45 -1.48 -2.40
CA LEU A 73 2.29 -1.56 -1.51
C LEU A 73 2.37 -2.82 -0.62
N THR A 74 2.35 -2.61 0.69
CA THR A 74 2.33 -3.66 1.70
C THR A 74 0.94 -3.74 2.33
N THR A 75 0.39 -4.96 2.44
CA THR A 75 -0.79 -5.23 3.27
C THR A 75 -0.57 -6.50 4.11
N LYS A 76 -1.43 -6.68 5.12
CA LYS A 76 -1.32 -7.75 6.13
C LYS A 76 -2.60 -8.57 6.14
N LEU A 77 -2.44 -9.89 6.26
CA LEU A 77 -3.54 -10.82 6.48
C LEU A 77 -4.00 -10.72 7.94
N ARG A 78 -5.31 -10.68 8.17
CA ARG A 78 -5.89 -10.79 9.52
C ARG A 78 -5.93 -12.28 9.95
N GLN A 79 -5.84 -12.53 11.26
CA GLN A 79 -6.00 -13.85 11.88
C GLN A 79 -7.49 -14.08 12.18
N PRO A 80 -8.32 -14.46 11.18
CA PRO A 80 -8.49 -15.89 10.85
C PRO A 80 -8.26 -16.21 9.36
N GLN A 81 -7.92 -15.23 8.53
CA GLN A 81 -7.77 -15.37 7.07
C GLN A 81 -6.55 -16.19 6.65
N LEU A 82 -5.63 -16.51 7.56
CA LEU A 82 -4.39 -17.24 7.31
C LEU A 82 -4.56 -18.68 6.79
N ARG A 83 -5.79 -19.20 6.71
CA ARG A 83 -6.03 -20.61 6.39
C ARG A 83 -6.09 -20.95 4.91
N THR A 84 -6.31 -19.98 4.00
CA THR A 84 -6.40 -20.29 2.55
C THR A 84 -5.99 -19.16 1.60
N MET A 85 -5.38 -19.51 0.45
CA MET A 85 -5.08 -18.58 -0.65
C MET A 85 -6.31 -17.90 -1.28
N LYS A 86 -7.51 -18.43 -1.04
CA LYS A 86 -8.77 -17.79 -1.45
C LYS A 86 -8.95 -16.42 -0.81
N VAL A 87 -8.43 -16.22 0.40
CA VAL A 87 -8.61 -14.93 1.10
C VAL A 87 -7.73 -13.85 0.50
N LEU A 88 -6.49 -14.17 0.16
CA LEU A 88 -5.58 -13.23 -0.49
C LEU A 88 -6.17 -12.73 -1.83
N LYS A 89 -6.74 -13.63 -2.64
CA LYS A 89 -7.42 -13.24 -3.89
C LYS A 89 -8.59 -12.29 -3.62
N ARG A 90 -9.44 -12.60 -2.63
CA ARG A 90 -10.55 -11.70 -2.25
C ARG A 90 -10.06 -10.31 -1.82
N GLN A 91 -8.97 -10.23 -1.09
CA GLN A 91 -8.39 -8.97 -0.63
C GLN A 91 -7.83 -8.14 -1.80
N LEU A 92 -7.15 -8.78 -2.74
CA LEU A 92 -6.59 -8.12 -3.93
C LEU A 92 -7.64 -7.75 -4.98
N MET A 93 -8.80 -8.42 -4.98
CA MET A 93 -9.91 -8.15 -5.90
C MET A 93 -10.95 -7.17 -5.33
N MET A 94 -10.69 -6.54 -4.17
CA MET A 94 -11.59 -5.50 -3.66
C MET A 94 -11.42 -4.21 -4.48
N PRO A 95 -12.52 -3.63 -5.03
CA PRO A 95 -12.48 -2.45 -5.89
C PRO A 95 -12.16 -1.15 -5.14
#